data_AF-A0A0N4WA93-F1
#
_entry.id   AF-A0A0N4WA93-F1
#
_cell.length_a   1.000
_cell.length_b   1.000
_cell.length_c   1.000
_cell.angle_alpha   90.00
_cell.angle_beta   90.00
_cell.angle_gamma   90.00
#
_symmetry.space_group_name_H-M   'P 1'
#
loop_
_entity.id
_entity.type
_entity.pdbx_description
1 polymer ?
#
loop_
_entity_poly.entity_id
_entity_poly.type
_entity_poly.pdbx_seq_one_letter_code
_entity_poly.pdbx_strand_id
1 'polypeptide(L)'
;MLFYHACAFLLLIFALTTLAREDPNRLCEDYLEEGFCRLLVKRKQCNLGSYVDFAERNCWKTCGNCTPVTPKPKETCVNKADAKTCYDLYERGQCEVAKEICAKTCYYCDS
;
A
#
# COMPACT_ATOMS: atom_id res chain seq x y z
N MET A 1 -34.57 -33.15 -8.47
CA MET A 1 -34.47 -32.05 -7.49
C MET A 1 -33.19 -32.11 -6.64
N LEU A 2 -32.65 -33.29 -6.26
CA LEU A 2 -31.41 -33.39 -5.46
C LEU A 2 -30.12 -32.92 -6.17
N PHE A 3 -30.01 -33.10 -7.49
CA PHE A 3 -28.81 -32.73 -8.25
C PHE A 3 -28.54 -31.22 -8.33
N TYR A 4 -29.60 -30.40 -8.27
CA TYR A 4 -29.48 -28.94 -8.29
C TYR A 4 -28.86 -28.39 -7.01
N HIS A 5 -29.20 -28.99 -5.86
CA HIS A 5 -28.64 -28.59 -4.57
C HIS A 5 -27.15 -28.94 -4.46
N ALA A 6 -26.72 -30.08 -5.02
CA ALA A 6 -25.31 -30.47 -5.04
C ALA A 6 -24.44 -29.51 -5.87
N CYS A 7 -24.94 -29.07 -7.03
CA CYS A 7 -24.21 -28.11 -7.88
C CYS A 7 -24.11 -26.73 -7.22
N ALA A 8 -25.18 -26.25 -6.58
CA ALA A 8 -25.17 -24.97 -5.87
C ALA A 8 -24.18 -24.99 -4.69
N PHE A 9 -24.10 -26.09 -3.96
CA PHE A 9 -23.15 -26.24 -2.84
C PHE A 9 -21.70 -26.26 -3.32
N LEU A 10 -21.42 -26.91 -4.45
CA LEU A 10 -20.09 -26.93 -5.07
C LEU A 10 -19.64 -25.55 -5.55
N LEU A 11 -20.54 -24.77 -6.16
CA LEU A 11 -20.26 -23.38 -6.57
C LEU A 11 -20.01 -22.47 -5.36
N LEU A 12 -20.72 -22.69 -4.26
CA LEU A 12 -20.55 -21.91 -3.02
C LEU A 12 -19.21 -22.21 -2.33
N ILE A 13 -18.77 -23.47 -2.35
CA ILE A 13 -17.43 -23.86 -1.87
C ILE A 13 -16.34 -23.22 -2.75
N PHE A 14 -16.50 -23.23 -4.08
CA PHE A 14 -15.54 -22.60 -4.99
C PHE A 14 -15.44 -21.09 -4.82
N ALA A 15 -16.55 -20.41 -4.50
CA ALA A 15 -16.55 -18.99 -4.18
C ALA A 15 -15.93 -18.68 -2.80
N LEU A 16 -16.11 -19.56 -1.82
CA LEU A 16 -15.51 -19.41 -0.48
C LEU A 16 -13.99 -19.62 -0.49
N THR A 17 -13.46 -20.48 -1.37
CA THR A 17 -12.01 -20.71 -1.47
C THR A 17 -11.27 -19.60 -2.24
N THR A 18 -11.91 -18.93 -3.21
CA THR A 18 -11.30 -17.81 -3.95
C THR A 18 -11.26 -16.52 -3.14
N LEU A 19 -12.11 -16.38 -2.12
CA LEU A 19 -12.07 -15.28 -1.16
C LEU A 19 -11.02 -15.46 -0.04
N ALA A 20 -10.08 -16.40 -0.20
CA ALA A 20 -8.97 -16.58 0.73
C ALA A 20 -7.97 -15.40 0.65
N ARG A 21 -8.34 -14.34 1.38
CA ARG A 21 -7.45 -13.57 2.26
C ARG A 21 -6.36 -12.75 1.58
N GLU A 22 -6.78 -11.70 0.87
CA GLU A 22 -5.98 -10.47 0.87
C GLU A 22 -6.02 -9.89 2.29
N ASP A 23 -4.95 -10.10 3.06
CA ASP A 23 -4.76 -9.36 4.31
C ASP A 23 -4.55 -7.88 3.95
N PRO A 24 -5.47 -6.97 4.30
CA PRO A 24 -5.37 -5.56 3.93
C PRO A 24 -4.16 -4.87 4.57
N ASN A 25 -3.49 -5.51 5.54
CA ASN A 25 -2.28 -5.00 6.20
C ASN A 25 -0.99 -5.62 5.67
N ARG A 26 -1.04 -6.55 4.70
CA ARG A 26 0.18 -7.13 4.12
C ARG A 26 0.91 -6.06 3.32
N LEU A 27 2.09 -5.66 3.79
CA LEU A 27 2.97 -4.75 3.05
C LEU A 27 3.43 -5.42 1.76
N CYS A 28 3.43 -4.66 0.67
CA CYS A 28 3.97 -5.14 -0.59
C CYS A 28 5.50 -5.02 -0.60
N GLU A 29 6.14 -6.04 -0.05
CA GLU A 29 7.58 -6.17 0.08
C GLU A 29 8.06 -7.60 -0.18
N ASP A 30 9.36 -7.75 -0.37
CA ASP A 30 10.03 -9.05 -0.45
C ASP A 30 10.60 -9.38 0.94
N TYR A 31 10.39 -10.61 1.40
CA TYR A 31 10.94 -11.11 2.65
C TYR A 31 12.33 -11.74 2.48
N LEU A 32 12.65 -12.20 1.26
CA LEU A 32 13.96 -12.76 0.94
C LEU A 32 14.88 -11.71 0.31
N GLU A 33 16.17 -12.02 0.33
CA GLU A 33 17.19 -11.21 -0.30
C GLU A 33 16.88 -10.98 -1.79
N GLU A 34 17.07 -9.75 -2.24
CA GLU A 34 16.79 -9.32 -3.60
C GLU A 34 17.46 -10.22 -4.65
N GLY A 35 18.69 -10.67 -4.39
CA GLY A 35 19.41 -11.58 -5.28
C GLY A 35 18.66 -12.89 -5.53
N PHE A 36 18.04 -13.45 -4.49
CA PHE A 36 17.26 -14.68 -4.57
C PHE A 36 15.95 -14.45 -5.32
N CYS A 37 15.21 -13.38 -5.01
CA CYS A 37 13.96 -13.08 -5.70
C CYS A 37 14.19 -12.77 -7.19
N ARG A 38 15.26 -12.06 -7.54
CA ARG A 38 15.67 -11.85 -8.94
C ARG A 38 16.01 -13.16 -9.65
N LEU A 39 16.58 -14.14 -8.95
CA LEU A 39 16.86 -15.46 -9.52
C LEU A 39 15.57 -16.19 -9.90
N LEU A 40 14.53 -16.12 -9.05
CA LEU A 40 13.22 -16.72 -9.36
C LEU A 40 12.60 -16.08 -10.61
N VAL A 41 12.67 -14.75 -10.74
CA VAL A 41 12.20 -14.04 -11.94
C VAL A 41 12.96 -14.50 -13.18
N LYS A 42 14.30 -14.54 -13.12
CA LYS A 42 15.15 -14.99 -14.24
C LYS A 42 14.83 -16.43 -14.67
N ARG A 43 14.51 -17.30 -13.70
CA ARG A 43 14.12 -18.69 -13.94
C ARG A 43 12.65 -18.86 -14.31
N LYS A 44 11.88 -17.77 -14.42
CA LYS A 44 10.44 -17.76 -14.67
C LYS A 44 9.64 -18.59 -13.64
N GLN A 45 10.14 -18.66 -12.40
CA GLN A 45 9.59 -19.48 -11.31
C GLN A 45 8.53 -18.77 -10.47
N CYS A 46 8.28 -17.48 -10.70
CA CYS A 46 7.25 -16.74 -9.97
C CYS A 46 5.84 -17.34 -10.17
N ASN A 47 5.56 -17.87 -11.37
CA ASN A 47 4.23 -18.31 -11.78
C ASN A 47 4.21 -19.77 -12.30
N LEU A 48 5.26 -20.55 -12.00
CA LEU A 48 5.44 -21.90 -12.57
C LEU A 48 5.97 -22.89 -11.56
N GLY A 49 5.29 -24.06 -11.50
CA GLY A 49 5.71 -25.22 -10.74
C GLY A 49 5.52 -25.06 -9.23
N SER A 50 6.31 -25.80 -8.45
CA SER A 50 6.25 -25.82 -6.98
C SER A 50 6.71 -24.52 -6.32
N TYR A 51 7.22 -23.56 -7.09
CA TYR A 51 7.74 -22.30 -6.57
C TYR A 51 6.69 -21.19 -6.51
N VAL A 52 5.48 -21.37 -7.05
CA VAL A 52 4.43 -20.33 -7.07
C VAL A 52 4.11 -19.84 -5.67
N ASP A 53 3.65 -20.73 -4.80
CA ASP A 53 3.33 -20.41 -3.40
C ASP A 53 4.53 -19.84 -2.63
N PHE A 54 5.73 -20.32 -2.95
CA PHE A 54 6.95 -19.85 -2.33
C PHE A 54 7.29 -18.41 -2.75
N ALA A 55 7.22 -18.14 -4.06
CA ALA A 55 7.49 -16.85 -4.65
C ALA A 55 6.44 -15.82 -4.24
N GLU A 56 5.16 -16.22 -4.19
CA GLU A 56 4.08 -15.36 -3.73
C GLU A 56 4.23 -14.95 -2.27
N ARG A 57 4.69 -15.86 -1.40
CA ARG A 57 4.90 -15.53 0.02
C ARG A 57 6.15 -14.67 0.25
N ASN A 58 7.24 -14.97 -0.45
CA ASN A 58 8.57 -14.43 -0.10
C ASN A 58 9.10 -13.35 -1.03
N CYS A 59 8.66 -13.33 -2.28
CA CYS A 59 9.14 -12.44 -3.34
C CYS A 59 7.97 -11.72 -4.00
N TRP A 60 6.96 -11.37 -3.19
CA TRP A 60 5.65 -10.88 -3.63
C TRP A 60 5.78 -9.62 -4.50
N LYS A 61 6.65 -8.69 -4.08
CA LYS A 61 6.94 -7.44 -4.81
C LYS A 61 7.76 -7.71 -6.05
N THR A 62 8.88 -8.44 -5.95
CA THR A 62 9.78 -8.71 -7.08
C THR A 62 9.12 -9.56 -8.17
N CYS A 63 8.22 -10.48 -7.81
CA CYS A 63 7.43 -11.25 -8.77
C CYS A 63 6.25 -10.47 -9.37
N GLY A 64 6.01 -9.22 -8.94
CA GLY A 64 4.95 -8.35 -9.49
C GLY A 64 3.54 -8.69 -9.01
N ASN A 65 3.43 -9.46 -7.93
CA ASN A 65 2.15 -9.90 -7.38
C ASN A 65 1.51 -8.87 -6.45
N CYS A 66 2.21 -7.76 -6.17
CA CYS A 66 1.68 -6.61 -5.48
C CYS A 66 2.31 -5.33 -6.03
N THR A 67 1.62 -4.20 -5.84
CA THR A 67 2.18 -2.88 -6.09
C THR A 67 2.47 -2.23 -4.74
N PRO A 68 3.71 -1.78 -4.47
CA PRO A 68 3.99 -1.04 -3.24
C PRO A 68 3.10 0.19 -3.23
N VAL A 69 2.36 0.38 -2.14
CA VAL A 69 1.74 1.68 -1.87
C VAL A 69 2.91 2.62 -1.68
N THR A 70 3.23 3.40 -2.72
CA THR A 70 4.14 4.51 -2.58
C THR A 70 3.57 5.34 -1.45
N PRO A 71 4.28 5.53 -0.32
CA PRO A 71 3.80 6.45 0.69
C PRO A 71 3.54 7.75 -0.07
N LYS A 72 2.30 8.28 0.02
CA LYS A 72 2.04 9.63 -0.46
C LYS A 72 3.20 10.47 0.05
N PRO A 73 3.87 11.27 -0.80
CA PRO A 73 4.95 12.13 -0.34
C PRO A 73 4.46 12.73 0.96
N LYS A 74 5.19 12.52 2.08
CA LYS A 74 4.88 13.22 3.33
C LYS A 74 4.66 14.64 2.86
N GLU A 75 3.42 15.15 2.97
CA GLU A 75 3.08 16.49 2.49
C GLU A 75 4.18 17.35 3.07
N THR A 76 5.12 17.78 2.23
CA THR A 76 6.30 18.49 2.71
C THR A 76 5.71 19.64 3.48
N CYS A 77 5.99 19.76 4.78
CA CYS A 77 5.36 20.83 5.52
C CYS A 77 5.85 22.15 4.94
N VAL A 78 5.02 22.72 4.08
CA VAL A 78 5.28 23.90 3.29
C VAL A 78 4.10 24.82 3.49
N ASN A 79 4.39 26.10 3.47
CA ASN A 79 3.33 27.08 3.32
C ASN A 79 2.79 26.95 1.89
N LYS A 80 1.47 26.74 1.78
CA LYS A 80 0.74 26.80 0.51
C LYS A 80 0.47 28.24 0.10
N ALA A 81 0.41 29.16 1.07
CA ALA A 81 0.38 30.61 0.84
C ALA A 81 1.79 31.20 0.76
N ASP A 82 1.90 32.42 0.21
CA ASP A 82 3.16 33.15 0.16
C ASP A 82 3.65 33.55 1.56
N ALA A 83 4.96 33.81 1.67
CA ALA A 83 5.61 34.11 2.94
C ALA A 83 4.98 35.30 3.65
N LYS A 84 4.64 36.37 2.92
CA LYS A 84 4.08 37.59 3.53
C LYS A 84 2.72 37.29 4.16
N THR A 85 1.84 36.61 3.43
CA THR A 85 0.53 36.20 3.95
C THR A 85 0.66 35.35 5.22
N CYS A 86 1.59 34.41 5.26
CA CYS A 86 1.79 33.58 6.45
C CYS A 86 2.38 34.33 7.64
N TYR A 87 3.28 35.28 7.43
CA TYR A 87 3.78 36.14 8.51
C TYR A 87 2.69 37.07 9.05
N ASP A 88 1.89 37.69 8.19
CA ASP A 88 0.79 38.56 8.60
C ASP A 88 -0.23 37.79 9.48
N LEU A 89 -0.53 36.52 9.14
CA LEU A 89 -1.44 35.66 9.92
C LEU A 89 -0.83 35.21 11.26
N TYR A 90 0.48 34.94 11.28
CA TYR A 90 1.22 34.61 12.50
C TYR A 90 1.20 35.79 13.49
N GLU A 91 1.53 37.00 13.04
CA GLU A 91 1.53 38.20 13.88
C GLU A 91 0.14 38.55 14.43
N ARG A 92 -0.93 38.20 13.70
CA ARG A 92 -2.32 38.37 14.13
C ARG A 92 -2.83 37.25 15.05
N GLY A 93 -2.01 36.23 15.33
CA GLY A 93 -2.42 35.08 16.14
C GLY A 93 -3.46 34.17 15.47
N GLN A 94 -3.54 34.18 14.13
CA GLN A 94 -4.55 33.45 13.36
C GLN A 94 -4.08 32.06 12.90
N CYS A 95 -3.10 31.48 13.60
CA CYS A 95 -2.48 30.21 13.22
C CYS A 95 -3.45 29.02 13.19
N GLU A 96 -4.45 28.98 14.08
CA GLU A 96 -5.47 27.93 14.08
C GLU A 96 -6.29 27.88 12.78
N VAL A 97 -6.57 29.06 12.21
CA VAL A 97 -7.29 29.19 10.93
C VAL A 97 -6.33 28.95 9.75
N ALA A 98 -5.06 29.33 9.91
CA ALA A 98 -4.05 29.26 8.87
C ALA A 98 -3.31 27.90 8.78
N LYS A 99 -3.63 26.92 9.62
CA LYS A 99 -2.90 25.66 9.75
C LYS A 99 -2.73 24.87 8.44
N GLU A 100 -3.69 24.95 7.52
CA GLU A 100 -3.65 24.23 6.24
C GLU A 100 -2.82 24.95 5.16
N ILE A 101 -2.63 26.27 5.31
CA ILE A 101 -1.97 27.12 4.31
C ILE A 101 -0.62 27.66 4.76
N CYS A 102 -0.38 27.72 6.07
CA CYS A 102 0.82 28.29 6.70
C CYS A 102 1.42 27.35 7.76
N ALA A 103 1.27 26.04 7.55
CA ALA A 103 1.64 24.97 8.49
C ALA A 103 3.08 25.10 9.02
N LYS A 104 4.02 25.53 8.15
CA LYS A 104 5.43 25.72 8.53
C LYS A 104 5.64 26.99 9.35
N THR A 105 5.12 28.14 8.92
CA THR A 105 5.28 29.41 9.64
C THR A 105 4.61 29.39 11.02
N CYS A 106 3.51 28.64 11.16
CA CYS A 106 2.79 28.48 12.41
C CYS A 106 3.27 27.32 13.29
N TYR A 107 4.43 26.72 13.00
CA TYR A 107 5.05 25.67 13.80
C TYR A 107 4.18 24.40 14.03
N TYR A 108 3.18 24.14 13.18
CA TYR A 108 2.34 22.92 13.30
C TYR A 108 3.03 21.65 12.79
N CYS A 109 4.29 21.76 12.36
CA CYS A 109 5.02 20.70 11.71
C CYS A 109 6.40 20.41 12.30
N ASP A 110 6.82 21.13 13.34
CA ASP A 110 8.11 20.85 13.97
C ASP A 110 7.91 19.69 14.97
N SER A 111 8.41 18.52 14.60
CA SER A 111 8.58 17.32 15.45
C SER A 111 9.93 16.70 15.16
#